data_AF-A0A7W0YXA4-F1
#
_entry.id   AF-A0A7W0YXA4-F1
#
_cell.length_a   1.000
_cell.length_b   1.000
_cell.length_c   1.000
_cell.angle_alpha   90.00
_cell.angle_beta   90.00
_cell.angle_gamma   90.00
#
_symmetry.space_group_name_H-M   'P 1'
#
loop_
_entity.id
_entity.type
_entity.pdbx_description
1 polymer ?
#
loop_
_entity_poly.entity_id
_entity_poly.type
_entity_poly.pdbx_seq_one_letter_code
_entity_poly.pdbx_strand_id
1 'polypeptide(L)'
;MSQLRGEHRSRQVRWGFIWALTCAVLWGAWYVPGFAIYFEAPFVDMADNFLLAAFVITVLNAIAVLLALFVWIAVLGKTGDYVRTMKRTRISRWYAPAGLAGMLAIFGSIVAIAYVGPAFSAVSALMYPIVGAAVAKLWYNERITKQAAVGIIVIVTGGVFIFTPGLVGEFTGAGTGALLGYVGGFMAIVGWGLEGAIAGRALDVSDPDVGITLRFTAEVAIWVVIAVPIAWALAGDELWSTMAAALSNPAVLLLLVLLGLTFGYCYVAWYKSFPLIGVGRGQAIASLYGPFALVWLTVFTLVTPSWQFIVGGLIAVVGSFILFTEKRDVLEVIRAVPSGRARTIQEHPSSQVR
;
A
#
# COMPACT_ATOMS: atom_id res chain seq x y z
N MET A 1 -28.13 26.09 -9.80
CA MET A 1 -27.66 25.01 -8.89
C MET A 1 -27.01 23.82 -9.61
N SER A 2 -27.53 23.34 -10.74
CA SER A 2 -26.94 22.21 -11.51
C SER A 2 -25.52 22.51 -12.01
N GLN A 3 -25.27 23.71 -12.53
CA GLN A 3 -23.96 24.14 -13.01
C GLN A 3 -22.90 24.21 -11.89
N LEU A 4 -23.23 24.83 -10.75
CA LEU A 4 -22.35 24.88 -9.57
C LEU A 4 -22.02 23.49 -9.01
N ARG A 5 -22.97 22.55 -9.04
CA ARG A 5 -22.72 21.14 -8.66
C ARG A 5 -21.79 20.45 -9.64
N GLY A 6 -21.94 20.70 -10.95
CA GLY A 6 -21.05 20.18 -11.99
C GLY A 6 -19.61 20.71 -11.87
N GLU A 7 -19.46 22.00 -11.61
CA GLU A 7 -18.16 22.64 -11.39
C GLU A 7 -17.47 22.14 -10.11
N HIS A 8 -18.23 21.98 -9.02
CA HIS A 8 -17.69 21.42 -7.78
C HIS A 8 -17.21 19.98 -7.98
N ARG A 9 -18.01 19.14 -8.65
CA ARG A 9 -17.66 17.76 -8.97
C ARG A 9 -16.43 17.66 -9.86
N SER A 10 -16.34 18.48 -10.91
CA SER A 10 -15.17 18.47 -11.79
C SER A 10 -13.90 18.88 -11.06
N ARG A 11 -13.99 19.87 -10.15
CA ARG A 11 -12.88 20.27 -9.28
C ARG A 11 -12.46 19.15 -8.33
N GLN A 12 -13.40 18.46 -7.68
CA GLN A 12 -13.08 17.32 -6.79
C GLN A 12 -12.34 16.21 -7.54
N VAL A 13 -12.84 15.84 -8.73
CA VAL A 13 -12.22 14.82 -9.57
C VAL A 13 -10.79 15.22 -9.96
N ARG A 14 -10.58 16.47 -10.40
CA ARG A 14 -9.24 16.99 -10.73
C ARG A 14 -8.28 16.86 -9.53
N TRP A 15 -8.72 17.26 -8.34
CA TRP A 15 -7.91 17.10 -7.13
C TRP A 15 -7.59 15.64 -6.83
N GLY A 16 -8.53 14.72 -7.02
CA GLY A 16 -8.27 13.29 -6.83
C GLY A 16 -7.19 12.75 -7.76
N PHE A 17 -7.19 13.15 -9.03
CA PHE A 17 -6.13 12.80 -9.98
C PHE A 17 -4.78 13.43 -9.61
N ILE A 18 -4.76 14.70 -9.17
CA ILE A 18 -3.54 15.38 -8.72
C ILE A 18 -2.93 14.66 -7.51
N TRP A 19 -3.75 14.30 -6.51
CA TRP A 19 -3.30 13.54 -5.35
C TRP A 19 -2.71 12.19 -5.76
N ALA A 20 -3.39 11.43 -6.64
CA ALA A 20 -2.89 10.14 -7.07
C ALA A 20 -1.60 10.23 -7.91
N LEU A 21 -1.45 11.26 -8.74
CA LEU A 21 -0.24 11.45 -9.56
C LEU A 21 0.94 11.92 -8.72
N THR A 22 0.74 12.87 -7.81
CA THR A 22 1.80 13.32 -6.89
C THR A 22 2.26 12.18 -5.99
N CYS A 23 1.33 11.35 -5.53
CA CYS A 23 1.61 10.09 -4.87
C CYS A 23 2.50 9.18 -5.72
N ALA A 24 2.15 8.92 -6.97
CA ALA A 24 2.95 8.04 -7.84
C ALA A 24 4.41 8.52 -8.01
N VAL A 25 4.60 9.81 -8.30
CA VAL A 25 5.95 10.37 -8.53
C VAL A 25 6.82 10.27 -7.28
N LEU A 26 6.29 10.66 -6.13
CA LEU A 26 7.05 10.72 -4.87
C LEU A 26 7.21 9.34 -4.21
N TRP A 27 6.24 8.44 -4.40
CA TRP A 27 6.36 7.07 -3.94
C TRP A 27 7.45 6.35 -4.74
N GLY A 28 7.55 6.61 -6.04
CA GLY A 28 8.71 6.13 -6.81
C GLY A 28 10.04 6.58 -6.18
N ALA A 29 10.12 7.82 -5.71
CA ALA A 29 11.32 8.36 -5.06
C ALA A 29 11.62 7.73 -3.70
N TRP A 30 10.62 7.21 -2.97
CA TRP A 30 10.80 6.55 -1.66
C TRP A 30 11.76 5.35 -1.71
N TYR A 31 11.83 4.65 -2.86
CA TYR A 31 12.76 3.53 -3.04
C TYR A 31 14.23 3.95 -3.00
N VAL A 32 14.57 5.23 -3.23
CA VAL A 32 15.95 5.72 -3.19
C VAL A 32 16.50 5.72 -1.77
N PRO A 33 15.95 6.47 -0.78
CA PRO A 33 16.42 6.38 0.59
C PRO A 33 16.17 5.00 1.21
N GLY A 34 15.14 4.26 0.76
CA GLY A 34 14.85 2.90 1.22
C GLY A 34 15.90 1.88 0.80
N PHE A 35 16.61 2.15 -0.31
CA PHE A 35 17.77 1.38 -0.72
C PHE A 35 19.07 1.93 -0.10
N ALA A 36 19.23 3.26 -0.07
CA ALA A 36 20.42 3.91 0.47
C ALA A 36 20.70 3.54 1.93
N ILE A 37 19.66 3.30 2.73
CA ILE A 37 19.81 2.95 4.15
C ILE A 37 20.60 1.65 4.38
N TYR A 38 20.62 0.72 3.42
CA TYR A 38 21.41 -0.51 3.50
C TYR A 38 22.92 -0.28 3.36
N PHE A 39 23.35 0.89 2.88
CA PHE A 39 24.76 1.24 2.76
C PHE A 39 25.31 1.95 4.01
N GLU A 40 24.47 2.21 5.00
CA GLU A 40 24.85 2.86 6.25
C GLU A 40 25.01 1.84 7.38
N ALA A 41 25.95 2.07 8.29
CA ALA A 41 26.08 1.27 9.50
C ALA A 41 24.83 1.44 10.41
N PRO A 42 24.32 0.37 11.03
CA PRO A 42 24.89 -0.98 11.08
C PRO A 42 24.53 -1.88 9.89
N PHE A 43 23.60 -1.47 9.02
CA PHE A 43 22.99 -2.35 8.02
C PHE A 43 23.96 -2.84 6.95
N VAL A 44 24.96 -2.02 6.60
CA VAL A 44 26.01 -2.40 5.65
C VAL A 44 26.84 -3.61 6.12
N ASP A 45 26.97 -3.77 7.43
CA ASP A 45 27.75 -4.86 8.05
C ASP A 45 26.91 -6.12 8.29
N MET A 46 25.60 -6.09 7.99
CA MET A 46 24.66 -7.20 8.22
C MET A 46 24.48 -8.09 6.99
N ALA A 47 25.55 -8.30 6.21
CA ALA A 47 25.51 -9.14 5.01
C ALA A 47 25.02 -10.57 5.30
N ASP A 48 25.32 -11.09 6.50
CA ASP A 48 24.91 -12.42 6.93
C ASP A 48 23.49 -12.47 7.53
N ASN A 49 22.87 -11.31 7.78
CA ASN A 49 21.57 -11.21 8.46
C ASN A 49 20.66 -10.11 7.87
N PHE A 50 20.48 -10.13 6.54
CA PHE A 50 19.62 -9.18 5.84
C PHE A 50 18.16 -9.20 6.31
N LEU A 51 17.66 -10.32 6.84
CA LEU A 51 16.30 -10.40 7.35
C LEU A 51 16.13 -9.56 8.63
N LEU A 52 17.09 -9.60 9.55
CA LEU A 52 17.08 -8.74 10.73
C LEU A 52 17.25 -7.27 10.34
N ALA A 53 18.15 -6.96 9.40
CA ALA A 53 18.30 -5.60 8.88
C ALA A 53 16.98 -5.08 8.29
N ALA A 54 16.33 -5.85 7.41
CA ALA A 54 15.05 -5.52 6.82
C ALA A 54 13.95 -5.34 7.89
N PHE A 55 13.93 -6.19 8.92
CA PHE A 55 13.00 -6.07 10.04
C PHE A 55 13.19 -4.75 10.78
N VAL A 56 14.43 -4.42 11.19
CA VAL A 56 14.75 -3.20 11.93
C VAL A 56 14.43 -1.96 11.09
N ILE A 57 14.84 -1.93 9.83
CA ILE A 57 14.53 -0.83 8.89
C ILE A 57 13.02 -0.65 8.80
N THR A 58 12.24 -1.73 8.68
CA THR A 58 10.79 -1.66 8.54
C THR A 58 10.11 -1.11 9.79
N VAL A 59 10.51 -1.56 10.99
CA VAL A 59 9.97 -1.07 12.26
C VAL A 59 10.25 0.42 12.43
N LEU A 60 11.51 0.83 12.20
CA LEU A 60 11.92 2.23 12.32
C LEU A 60 11.23 3.11 11.27
N ASN A 61 11.08 2.64 10.03
CA ASN A 61 10.32 3.32 8.99
C ASN A 61 8.85 3.47 9.38
N ALA A 62 8.19 2.43 9.89
CA ALA A 62 6.78 2.51 10.29
C ALA A 62 6.56 3.56 11.40
N ILE A 63 7.47 3.62 12.38
CA ILE A 63 7.46 4.65 13.43
C ILE A 63 7.69 6.04 12.84
N ALA A 64 8.71 6.20 11.97
CA ALA A 64 9.01 7.49 11.33
C ALA A 64 7.83 8.01 10.50
N VAL A 65 7.14 7.13 9.77
CA VAL A 65 5.91 7.48 9.02
C VAL A 65 4.80 7.89 9.97
N LEU A 66 4.55 7.14 11.04
CA LEU A 66 3.52 7.49 12.02
C LEU A 66 3.79 8.85 12.68
N LEU A 67 5.04 9.16 13.01
CA LEU A 67 5.44 10.48 13.52
C LEU A 67 5.18 11.60 12.50
N ALA A 68 5.54 11.38 11.24
CA ALA A 68 5.24 12.32 10.15
C ALA A 68 3.72 12.56 9.99
N LEU A 69 2.91 11.49 10.11
CA LEU A 69 1.45 11.59 10.05
C LEU A 69 0.86 12.31 11.26
N PHE A 70 1.44 12.15 12.45
CA PHE A 70 1.03 12.94 13.62
C PHE A 70 1.30 14.44 13.43
N VAL A 71 2.46 14.80 12.88
CA VAL A 71 2.75 16.19 12.50
C VAL A 71 1.73 16.69 11.47
N TRP A 72 1.43 15.88 10.46
CA TRP A 72 0.45 16.21 9.43
C TRP A 72 -0.93 16.55 10.02
N ILE A 73 -1.50 15.67 10.87
CA ILE A 73 -2.82 15.92 11.46
C ILE A 73 -2.79 17.03 12.52
N ALA A 74 -1.65 17.26 13.18
CA ALA A 74 -1.47 18.37 14.11
C ALA A 74 -1.54 19.72 13.39
N VAL A 75 -0.82 19.86 12.27
CA VAL A 75 -0.84 21.07 11.45
C VAL A 75 -2.23 21.32 10.86
N LEU A 76 -2.97 20.26 10.52
CA LEU A 76 -4.35 20.37 10.05
C LEU A 76 -5.39 20.65 11.17
N GLY A 77 -4.98 20.65 12.44
CA GLY A 77 -5.90 20.81 13.57
C GLY A 77 -6.85 19.62 13.79
N LYS A 78 -6.50 18.43 13.28
CA LYS A 78 -7.35 17.22 13.28
C LYS A 78 -7.03 16.23 14.41
N THR A 79 -6.20 16.60 15.39
CA THR A 79 -5.83 15.72 16.52
C THR A 79 -7.04 15.32 17.37
N GLY A 80 -8.01 16.21 17.54
CA GLY A 80 -9.27 15.90 18.22
C GLY A 80 -10.11 14.86 17.46
N ASP A 81 -10.16 14.97 16.13
CA ASP A 81 -10.88 14.03 15.27
C ASP A 81 -10.21 12.65 15.24
N TYR A 82 -8.89 12.60 15.36
CA TYR A 82 -8.14 11.36 15.54
C TYR A 82 -8.62 10.60 16.78
N VAL A 83 -8.63 11.25 17.94
CA VAL A 83 -9.09 10.62 19.20
C VAL A 83 -10.56 10.22 19.11
N ARG A 84 -11.41 11.07 18.52
CA ARG A 84 -12.84 10.79 18.33
C ARG A 84 -13.07 9.56 17.44
N THR A 85 -12.32 9.44 16.34
CA THR A 85 -12.45 8.34 15.38
C THR A 85 -11.87 7.05 15.95
N MET A 86 -10.75 7.13 16.67
CA MET A 86 -10.15 5.98 17.38
C MET A 86 -11.15 5.31 18.34
N LYS A 87 -11.86 6.13 19.15
CA LYS A 87 -12.88 5.65 20.10
C LYS A 87 -14.11 5.03 19.43
N ARG A 88 -14.36 5.33 18.14
CA ARG A 88 -15.49 4.77 17.38
C ARG A 88 -15.12 3.41 16.80
N THR A 89 -15.28 2.37 17.61
CA THR A 89 -14.95 0.96 17.27
C THR A 89 -15.55 0.46 15.96
N ARG A 90 -16.74 0.94 15.55
CA ARG A 90 -17.36 0.57 14.26
C ARG A 90 -16.53 0.98 13.04
N ILE A 91 -15.78 2.09 13.16
CA ILE A 91 -14.90 2.63 12.11
C ILE A 91 -13.49 2.09 12.33
N SER A 92 -12.96 2.22 13.56
CA SER A 92 -11.55 1.92 13.85
C SER A 92 -11.20 0.44 13.71
N ARG A 93 -12.16 -0.48 13.85
CA ARG A 93 -11.94 -1.93 13.62
C ARG A 93 -11.43 -2.28 12.21
N TRP A 94 -11.66 -1.42 11.22
CA TRP A 94 -11.19 -1.65 9.84
C TRP A 94 -9.73 -1.26 9.64
N TYR A 95 -9.17 -0.39 10.50
CA TYR A 95 -7.78 0.04 10.37
C TYR A 95 -6.77 -0.97 10.90
N ALA A 96 -7.17 -1.87 11.81
CA ALA A 96 -6.30 -2.95 12.27
C ALA A 96 -5.96 -3.98 11.16
N PRO A 97 -6.94 -4.59 10.44
CA PRO A 97 -6.61 -5.49 9.34
C PRO A 97 -5.99 -4.76 8.15
N ALA A 98 -6.31 -3.47 7.93
CA ALA A 98 -5.59 -2.65 6.95
C ALA A 98 -4.12 -2.42 7.37
N GLY A 99 -3.88 -2.17 8.66
CA GLY A 99 -2.54 -2.04 9.23
C GLY A 99 -1.71 -3.31 9.07
N LEU A 100 -2.31 -4.48 9.29
CA LEU A 100 -1.65 -5.77 9.05
C LEU A 100 -1.33 -6.02 7.57
N ALA A 101 -2.26 -5.70 6.67
CA ALA A 101 -2.03 -5.81 5.23
C ALA A 101 -0.90 -4.88 4.78
N GLY A 102 -0.91 -3.64 5.27
CA GLY A 102 0.12 -2.66 4.99
C GLY A 102 1.49 -3.01 5.57
N MET A 103 1.53 -3.51 6.81
CA MET A 103 2.71 -4.10 7.45
C MET A 103 3.35 -5.15 6.55
N LEU A 104 2.54 -6.10 6.06
CA LEU A 104 2.99 -7.15 5.15
C LEU A 104 3.55 -6.56 3.84
N ALA A 105 2.92 -5.50 3.34
CA ALA A 105 3.30 -4.87 2.09
C ALA A 105 4.67 -4.17 2.17
N ILE A 106 4.85 -3.37 3.21
CA ILE A 106 6.06 -2.57 3.44
C ILE A 106 7.22 -3.50 3.81
N PHE A 107 7.01 -4.43 4.73
CA PHE A 107 8.04 -5.42 5.10
C PHE A 107 8.46 -6.26 3.90
N GLY A 108 7.50 -6.76 3.11
CA GLY A 108 7.79 -7.49 1.88
C GLY A 108 8.60 -6.68 0.88
N SER A 109 8.28 -5.39 0.73
CA SER A 109 9.02 -4.49 -0.16
C SER A 109 10.46 -4.28 0.30
N ILE A 110 10.68 -4.11 1.61
CA ILE A 110 12.02 -3.93 2.20
C ILE A 110 12.84 -5.23 2.13
N VAL A 111 12.23 -6.39 2.38
CA VAL A 111 12.88 -7.70 2.16
C VAL A 111 13.26 -7.89 0.69
N ALA A 112 12.38 -7.51 -0.24
CA ALA A 112 12.68 -7.58 -1.68
C ALA A 112 13.84 -6.65 -2.08
N ILE A 113 13.92 -5.45 -1.48
CA ILE A 113 15.05 -4.53 -1.66
C ILE A 113 16.35 -5.19 -1.18
N ALA A 114 16.35 -5.80 0.00
CA ALA A 114 17.55 -6.38 0.60
C ALA A 114 18.13 -7.55 -0.21
N TYR A 115 17.27 -8.46 -0.68
CA TYR A 115 17.73 -9.73 -1.26
C TYR A 115 17.83 -9.72 -2.80
N VAL A 116 16.99 -8.96 -3.50
CA VAL A 116 16.97 -8.94 -4.99
C VAL A 116 17.34 -7.56 -5.51
N GLY A 117 16.85 -6.51 -4.86
CA GLY A 117 17.15 -5.12 -5.19
C GLY A 117 15.91 -4.24 -5.35
N PRO A 118 16.12 -2.92 -5.35
CA PRO A 118 15.02 -1.96 -5.29
C PRO A 118 14.19 -1.89 -6.56
N ALA A 119 14.79 -2.14 -7.73
CA ALA A 119 14.07 -2.17 -9.00
C ALA A 119 13.03 -3.30 -9.02
N PHE A 120 13.42 -4.52 -8.59
CA PHE A 120 12.50 -5.65 -8.48
C PHE A 120 11.38 -5.35 -7.49
N SER A 121 11.71 -4.88 -6.29
CA SER A 121 10.73 -4.55 -5.24
C SER A 121 9.67 -3.54 -5.72
N ALA A 122 10.09 -2.52 -6.46
CA ALA A 122 9.18 -1.52 -7.00
C ALA A 122 8.20 -2.08 -8.04
N VAL A 123 8.67 -2.92 -8.96
CA VAL A 123 7.81 -3.42 -10.05
C VAL A 123 7.03 -4.67 -9.65
N SER A 124 7.54 -5.51 -8.75
CA SER A 124 6.85 -6.73 -8.30
C SER A 124 5.51 -6.41 -7.66
N ALA A 125 5.46 -5.35 -6.85
CA ALA A 125 4.27 -4.92 -6.16
C ALA A 125 3.15 -4.48 -7.11
N LEU A 126 3.44 -4.07 -8.36
CA LEU A 126 2.43 -3.63 -9.35
C LEU A 126 1.37 -4.67 -9.69
N MET A 127 1.55 -5.93 -9.28
CA MET A 127 0.56 -6.99 -9.42
C MET A 127 -0.53 -6.97 -8.34
N TYR A 128 -0.43 -6.10 -7.32
CA TYR A 128 -1.42 -5.98 -6.25
C TYR A 128 -2.88 -5.78 -6.72
N PRO A 129 -3.19 -5.17 -7.90
CA PRO A 129 -4.58 -5.03 -8.34
C PRO A 129 -5.29 -6.38 -8.53
N ILE A 130 -4.55 -7.47 -8.81
CA ILE A 130 -5.11 -8.82 -8.92
C ILE A 130 -5.75 -9.23 -7.58
N VAL A 131 -5.02 -9.01 -6.48
CA VAL A 131 -5.50 -9.30 -5.12
C VAL A 131 -6.67 -8.39 -4.77
N GLY A 132 -6.58 -7.10 -5.09
CA GLY A 132 -7.69 -6.16 -4.90
C GLY A 132 -8.98 -6.58 -5.62
N ALA A 133 -8.87 -7.02 -6.88
CA ALA A 133 -10.00 -7.52 -7.66
C ALA A 133 -10.59 -8.84 -7.11
N ALA A 134 -9.73 -9.75 -6.65
CA ALA A 134 -10.15 -11.00 -6.01
C ALA A 134 -10.93 -10.73 -4.71
N VAL A 135 -10.42 -9.83 -3.87
CA VAL A 135 -11.08 -9.42 -2.63
C VAL A 135 -12.41 -8.72 -2.92
N ALA A 136 -12.47 -7.85 -3.93
CA ALA A 136 -13.71 -7.19 -4.33
C ALA A 136 -14.79 -8.19 -4.77
N LYS A 137 -14.40 -9.22 -5.54
CA LYS A 137 -15.29 -10.33 -5.90
C LYS A 137 -15.79 -11.09 -4.66
N LEU A 138 -14.91 -11.39 -3.71
CA LEU A 138 -15.26 -12.20 -2.53
C LEU A 138 -16.11 -11.45 -1.50
N TRP A 139 -15.78 -10.19 -1.19
CA TRP A 139 -16.49 -9.42 -0.17
C TRP A 139 -17.74 -8.71 -0.68
N TYR A 140 -17.69 -8.19 -1.90
CA TYR A 140 -18.78 -7.38 -2.46
C TYR A 140 -19.65 -8.16 -3.44
N ASN A 141 -19.34 -9.44 -3.71
CA ASN A 141 -19.99 -10.26 -4.73
C ASN A 141 -20.02 -9.57 -6.11
N GLU A 142 -19.04 -8.71 -6.39
CA GLU A 142 -18.90 -8.04 -7.67
C GLU A 142 -18.54 -9.05 -8.76
N ARG A 143 -19.24 -9.01 -9.89
CA ARG A 143 -18.90 -9.85 -11.05
C ARG A 143 -17.67 -9.27 -11.74
N ILE A 144 -16.69 -10.12 -12.01
CA ILE A 144 -15.53 -9.74 -12.83
C ILE A 144 -16.03 -9.53 -14.26
N THR A 145 -15.91 -8.30 -14.76
CA THR A 145 -16.27 -7.94 -16.13
C THR A 145 -15.24 -8.50 -17.11
N LYS A 146 -15.60 -8.60 -18.39
CA LYS A 146 -14.65 -9.04 -19.43
C LYS A 146 -13.43 -8.12 -19.48
N GLN A 147 -13.62 -6.81 -19.32
CA GLN A 147 -12.53 -5.83 -19.27
C GLN A 147 -11.63 -6.06 -18.05
N ALA A 148 -12.22 -6.26 -16.87
CA ALA A 148 -11.44 -6.57 -15.67
C ALA A 148 -10.62 -7.87 -15.82
N ALA A 149 -11.19 -8.90 -16.44
CA ALA A 149 -10.48 -10.14 -16.73
C ALA A 149 -9.28 -9.92 -17.68
N VAL A 150 -9.45 -9.13 -18.74
CA VAL A 150 -8.35 -8.75 -19.64
C VAL A 150 -7.26 -7.99 -18.88
N GLY A 151 -7.64 -7.01 -18.05
CA GLY A 151 -6.69 -6.28 -17.21
C GLY A 151 -5.87 -7.21 -16.32
N ILE A 152 -6.52 -8.16 -15.63
CA ILE A 152 -5.84 -9.17 -14.80
C ILE A 152 -4.84 -10.01 -15.62
N ILE A 153 -5.23 -10.50 -16.81
CA ILE A 153 -4.33 -11.29 -17.68
C ILE A 153 -3.10 -10.48 -18.09
N VAL A 154 -3.28 -9.21 -18.44
CA VAL A 154 -2.17 -8.31 -18.79
C VAL A 154 -1.25 -8.11 -17.59
N ILE A 155 -1.78 -7.86 -16.39
CA ILE A 155 -0.97 -7.73 -15.17
C ILE A 155 -0.18 -9.01 -14.88
N VAL A 156 -0.81 -10.18 -14.99
CA VAL A 156 -0.12 -11.48 -14.82
C VAL A 156 1.02 -11.63 -15.82
N THR A 157 0.79 -11.24 -17.07
CA THR A 157 1.84 -11.27 -18.11
C THR A 157 3.02 -10.40 -17.71
N GLY A 158 2.79 -9.17 -17.24
CA GLY A 158 3.85 -8.29 -16.72
C GLY A 158 4.59 -8.91 -15.54
N GLY A 159 3.87 -9.56 -14.63
CA GLY A 159 4.43 -10.32 -13.51
C GLY A 159 5.36 -11.46 -13.93
N VAL A 160 4.99 -12.21 -14.97
CA VAL A 160 5.85 -13.27 -15.53
C VAL A 160 7.18 -12.71 -16.00
N PHE A 161 7.19 -11.58 -16.71
CA PHE A 161 8.43 -10.91 -17.11
C PHE A 161 9.29 -10.51 -15.89
N ILE A 162 8.67 -10.02 -14.82
CA ILE A 162 9.36 -9.56 -13.61
C ILE A 162 9.98 -10.73 -12.82
N PHE A 163 9.22 -11.80 -12.59
CA PHE A 163 9.62 -12.86 -11.65
C PHE A 163 10.37 -14.02 -12.30
N THR A 164 10.06 -14.39 -13.55
CA THR A 164 10.55 -15.63 -14.16
C THR A 164 12.08 -15.70 -14.28
N PRO A 165 12.80 -14.67 -14.75
CA PRO A 165 14.26 -14.78 -14.90
C PRO A 165 14.95 -15.09 -13.57
N GLY A 166 14.51 -14.41 -12.51
CA GLY A 166 15.04 -14.57 -11.16
C GLY A 166 14.74 -15.93 -10.54
N LEU A 167 13.47 -16.35 -10.58
CA LEU A 167 13.04 -17.63 -10.02
C LEU A 167 13.64 -18.82 -10.76
N VAL A 168 13.76 -18.75 -12.10
CA VAL A 168 14.43 -19.80 -12.87
C VAL A 168 15.90 -19.91 -12.46
N GLY A 169 16.59 -18.79 -12.25
CA GLY A 169 17.96 -18.77 -11.72
C GLY A 169 18.06 -19.52 -10.38
N GLU A 170 17.21 -19.18 -9.41
CA GLU A 170 17.17 -19.84 -8.10
C GLU A 170 16.91 -21.36 -8.20
N PHE A 171 15.93 -21.79 -9.00
CA PHE A 171 15.59 -23.21 -9.12
C PHE A 171 16.58 -24.04 -9.94
N THR A 172 17.38 -23.40 -10.79
CA THR A 172 18.43 -24.07 -11.59
C THR A 172 19.79 -24.06 -10.90
N GLY A 173 19.90 -23.51 -9.68
CA GLY A 173 21.15 -23.43 -8.93
C GLY A 173 22.10 -22.32 -9.42
N ALA A 174 21.66 -21.48 -10.35
CA ALA A 174 22.39 -20.31 -10.86
C ALA A 174 22.00 -19.01 -10.12
N GLY A 175 21.13 -19.11 -9.11
CA GLY A 175 20.62 -17.99 -8.34
C GLY A 175 21.59 -17.46 -7.30
N THR A 176 21.20 -16.37 -6.65
CA THR A 176 21.99 -15.68 -5.63
C THR A 176 21.57 -16.06 -4.21
N GLY A 177 20.67 -17.03 -4.04
CA GLY A 177 20.05 -17.35 -2.77
C GLY A 177 18.98 -16.34 -2.37
N ALA A 178 18.42 -15.61 -3.33
CA ALA A 178 17.51 -14.49 -3.10
C ALA A 178 16.03 -14.91 -2.97
N LEU A 179 15.75 -16.18 -2.67
CA LEU A 179 14.39 -16.72 -2.55
C LEU A 179 13.51 -15.89 -1.59
N LEU A 180 14.08 -15.46 -0.47
CA LEU A 180 13.38 -14.60 0.51
C LEU A 180 12.96 -13.25 -0.09
N GLY A 181 13.74 -12.69 -1.02
CA GLY A 181 13.36 -11.46 -1.72
C GLY A 181 12.16 -11.65 -2.65
N TYR A 182 12.06 -12.78 -3.35
CA TYR A 182 10.86 -13.10 -4.15
C TYR A 182 9.63 -13.31 -3.26
N VAL A 183 9.79 -13.96 -2.10
CA VAL A 183 8.72 -14.04 -1.08
C VAL A 183 8.31 -12.64 -0.63
N GLY A 184 9.26 -11.75 -0.37
CA GLY A 184 9.00 -10.33 -0.08
C GLY A 184 8.19 -9.63 -1.17
N GLY A 185 8.51 -9.89 -2.45
CA GLY A 185 7.73 -9.39 -3.59
C GLY A 185 6.28 -9.88 -3.56
N PHE A 186 6.03 -11.16 -3.25
CA PHE A 186 4.67 -11.69 -3.09
C PHE A 186 3.94 -11.09 -1.88
N MET A 187 4.62 -10.90 -0.75
CA MET A 187 4.08 -10.21 0.43
C MET A 187 3.64 -8.79 0.08
N ALA A 188 4.42 -8.07 -0.73
CA ALA A 188 4.06 -6.76 -1.25
C ALA A 188 2.76 -6.79 -2.07
N ILE A 189 2.65 -7.72 -3.03
CA ILE A 189 1.46 -7.90 -3.87
C ILE A 189 0.20 -8.12 -3.03
N VAL A 190 0.29 -9.04 -2.05
CA VAL A 190 -0.84 -9.39 -1.18
C VAL A 190 -1.19 -8.24 -0.24
N GLY A 191 -0.20 -7.64 0.40
CA GLY A 191 -0.38 -6.57 1.36
C GLY A 191 -1.02 -5.33 0.73
N TRP A 192 -0.45 -4.82 -0.37
CA TRP A 192 -0.99 -3.63 -1.07
C TRP A 192 -2.41 -3.87 -1.58
N GLY A 193 -2.70 -5.07 -2.09
CA GLY A 193 -4.01 -5.41 -2.65
C GLY A 193 -5.08 -5.53 -1.57
N LEU A 194 -4.77 -6.17 -0.44
CA LEU A 194 -5.66 -6.25 0.72
C LEU A 194 -5.88 -4.88 1.35
N GLU A 195 -4.81 -4.11 1.55
CA GLU A 195 -4.89 -2.81 2.19
C GLU A 195 -5.81 -1.86 1.42
N GLY A 196 -5.62 -1.76 0.10
CA GLY A 196 -6.47 -0.93 -0.76
C GLY A 196 -7.95 -1.28 -0.65
N ALA A 197 -8.27 -2.58 -0.59
CA ALA A 197 -9.64 -3.07 -0.48
C ALA A 197 -10.28 -2.76 0.89
N ILE A 198 -9.52 -2.93 1.98
CA ILE A 198 -9.99 -2.71 3.36
C ILE A 198 -10.08 -1.21 3.66
N ALA A 199 -9.03 -0.44 3.36
CA ALA A 199 -8.95 0.99 3.60
C ALA A 199 -10.08 1.73 2.85
N GLY A 200 -10.36 1.30 1.62
CA GLY A 200 -11.47 1.82 0.83
C GLY A 200 -12.83 1.75 1.52
N ARG A 201 -13.05 0.76 2.40
CA ARG A 201 -14.30 0.63 3.17
C ARG A 201 -14.34 1.54 4.39
N ALA A 202 -13.21 1.70 5.07
CA ALA A 202 -13.10 2.60 6.22
C ALA A 202 -13.28 4.07 5.80
N LEU A 203 -12.72 4.45 4.65
CA LEU A 203 -12.75 5.81 4.12
C LEU A 203 -14.13 6.28 3.62
N ASP A 204 -15.11 5.39 3.45
CA ASP A 204 -16.49 5.80 3.17
C ASP A 204 -17.10 6.64 4.31
N VAL A 205 -16.60 6.45 5.53
CA VAL A 205 -17.23 6.96 6.76
C VAL A 205 -16.23 7.67 7.67
N SER A 206 -15.03 7.96 7.17
CA SER A 206 -13.95 8.57 7.94
C SER A 206 -13.18 9.58 7.11
N ASP A 207 -12.60 10.56 7.79
CA ASP A 207 -11.71 11.52 7.16
C ASP A 207 -10.40 10.82 6.73
N PRO A 208 -9.91 11.03 5.50
CA PRO A 208 -8.73 10.32 5.00
C PRO A 208 -7.44 10.64 5.75
N ASP A 209 -7.27 11.87 6.27
CA ASP A 209 -6.06 12.24 7.03
C ASP A 209 -6.02 11.54 8.40
N VAL A 210 -7.18 11.48 9.06
CA VAL A 210 -7.32 10.74 10.33
C VAL A 210 -7.22 9.23 10.08
N GLY A 211 -7.85 8.74 9.01
CA GLY A 211 -7.91 7.32 8.69
C GLY A 211 -6.55 6.70 8.38
N ILE A 212 -5.70 7.40 7.61
CA ILE A 212 -4.34 6.92 7.37
C ILE A 212 -3.52 6.87 8.66
N THR A 213 -3.66 7.90 9.50
CA THR A 213 -2.95 7.95 10.79
C THR A 213 -3.37 6.79 11.69
N LEU A 214 -4.67 6.49 11.80
CA LEU A 214 -5.15 5.34 12.58
C LEU A 214 -4.68 3.99 12.03
N ARG A 215 -4.56 3.86 10.71
CA ARG A 215 -4.02 2.65 10.08
C ARG A 215 -2.53 2.47 10.41
N PHE A 216 -1.73 3.53 10.38
CA PHE A 216 -0.33 3.47 10.82
C PHE A 216 -0.18 3.28 12.33
N THR A 217 -1.07 3.84 13.15
CA THR A 217 -1.12 3.54 14.59
C THR A 217 -1.33 2.04 14.83
N ALA A 218 -2.26 1.43 14.09
CA ALA A 218 -2.52 0.00 14.22
C ALA A 218 -1.33 -0.85 13.75
N GLU A 219 -0.70 -0.47 12.63
CA GLU A 219 0.51 -1.13 12.13
C GLU A 219 1.67 -1.04 13.14
N VAL A 220 1.98 0.15 13.65
CA VAL A 220 3.06 0.34 14.65
C VAL A 220 2.73 -0.42 15.93
N ALA A 221 1.47 -0.47 16.36
CA ALA A 221 1.07 -1.28 17.51
C ALA A 221 1.34 -2.78 17.26
N ILE A 222 1.05 -3.30 16.06
CA ILE A 222 1.36 -4.69 15.70
C ILE A 222 2.88 -4.93 15.70
N TRP A 223 3.68 -4.01 15.13
CA TRP A 223 5.13 -4.09 15.17
C TRP A 223 5.66 -4.16 16.60
N VAL A 224 5.29 -3.18 17.44
CA VAL A 224 5.87 -3.03 18.79
C VAL A 224 5.37 -4.09 19.77
N VAL A 225 4.08 -4.44 19.72
CA VAL A 225 3.46 -5.34 20.71
C VAL A 225 3.62 -6.81 20.33
N ILE A 226 3.73 -7.14 19.04
CA ILE A 226 3.76 -8.53 18.56
C ILE A 226 5.08 -8.85 17.88
N ALA A 227 5.42 -8.13 16.81
CA ALA A 227 6.55 -8.52 15.96
C ALA A 227 7.91 -8.33 16.65
N VAL A 228 8.12 -7.22 17.37
CA VAL A 228 9.36 -6.92 18.08
C VAL A 228 9.63 -7.92 19.20
N PRO A 229 8.67 -8.29 20.08
CA PRO A 229 8.87 -9.35 21.04
C PRO A 229 9.21 -10.71 20.42
N ILE A 230 8.56 -11.06 19.30
CA ILE A 230 8.88 -12.30 18.56
C ILE A 230 10.29 -12.24 17.99
N ALA A 231 10.66 -11.13 17.34
CA ALA A 231 12.00 -10.95 16.79
C ALA A 231 13.07 -10.97 17.89
N TRP A 232 12.80 -10.39 19.06
CA TRP A 232 13.70 -10.44 20.21
C TRP A 232 13.89 -11.87 20.71
N ALA A 233 12.82 -12.67 20.76
CA ALA A 233 12.92 -14.08 21.15
C ALA A 233 13.74 -14.93 20.15
N LEU A 234 13.81 -14.52 18.87
CA LEU A 234 14.53 -15.23 17.82
C LEU A 234 15.98 -14.74 17.63
N ALA A 235 16.21 -13.43 17.66
CA ALA A 235 17.50 -12.80 17.38
C ALA A 235 18.27 -12.39 18.66
N GLY A 236 17.65 -12.48 19.83
CA GLY A 236 18.27 -12.09 21.10
C GLY A 236 18.69 -10.61 21.11
N ASP A 237 19.84 -10.34 21.73
CA ASP A 237 20.35 -8.98 21.93
C ASP A 237 20.84 -8.30 20.64
N GLU A 238 21.02 -9.07 19.56
CA GLU A 238 21.37 -8.53 18.23
C GLU A 238 20.30 -7.55 17.73
N LEU A 239 19.02 -7.79 18.02
CA LEU A 239 17.93 -6.88 17.65
C LEU A 239 18.12 -5.50 18.29
N TRP A 240 18.32 -5.46 19.61
CA TRP A 240 18.41 -4.21 20.35
C TRP A 240 19.70 -3.45 20.07
N SER A 241 20.82 -4.17 19.93
CA SER A 241 22.10 -3.57 19.55
C SER A 241 22.03 -2.97 18.13
N THR A 242 21.40 -3.67 17.17
CA THR A 242 21.17 -3.14 15.81
C THR A 242 20.28 -1.91 15.84
N MET A 243 19.14 -1.95 16.56
CA MET A 243 18.25 -0.79 16.68
C MET A 243 18.94 0.42 17.32
N ALA A 244 19.72 0.20 18.38
CA ALA A 244 20.45 1.24 19.08
C ALA A 244 21.55 1.85 18.20
N ALA A 245 22.31 1.03 17.46
CA ALA A 245 23.33 1.49 16.53
C ALA A 245 22.72 2.31 15.39
N ALA A 246 21.61 1.83 14.80
CA ALA A 246 20.87 2.54 13.77
C ALA A 246 20.38 3.91 14.25
N LEU A 247 19.80 3.99 15.46
CA LEU A 247 19.32 5.24 16.04
C LEU A 247 20.43 6.19 16.50
N SER A 248 21.65 5.68 16.66
CA SER A 248 22.82 6.50 17.03
C SER A 248 23.56 7.05 15.80
N ASN A 249 23.27 6.55 14.60
CA ASN A 249 23.89 7.00 13.35
C ASN A 249 23.10 8.18 12.74
N PRO A 250 23.69 9.39 12.63
CA PRO A 250 23.03 10.55 12.03
C PRO A 250 22.58 10.36 10.58
N ALA A 251 23.32 9.58 9.78
CA ALA A 251 22.97 9.30 8.39
C ALA A 251 21.70 8.44 8.31
N VAL A 252 21.62 7.39 9.13
CA VAL A 252 20.42 6.56 9.26
C VAL A 252 19.23 7.38 9.74
N LEU A 253 19.40 8.25 10.74
CA LEU A 253 18.33 9.14 11.21
C LEU A 253 17.82 10.06 10.09
N LEU A 254 18.72 10.66 9.30
CA LEU A 254 18.35 11.49 8.15
C LEU A 254 17.53 10.67 7.13
N LEU A 255 17.98 9.47 6.80
CA LEU A 255 17.26 8.58 5.87
C LEU A 255 15.89 8.17 6.41
N LEU A 256 15.76 7.88 7.71
CA LEU A 256 14.48 7.60 8.35
C LEU A 256 13.52 8.79 8.30
N VAL A 257 14.02 10.02 8.47
CA VAL A 257 13.22 11.24 8.30
C VAL A 257 12.74 11.38 6.85
N LEU A 258 13.62 11.18 5.86
CA LEU A 258 13.26 11.23 4.44
C LEU A 258 12.23 10.15 4.08
N LEU A 259 12.43 8.93 4.57
CA LEU A 259 11.50 7.80 4.41
C LEU A 259 10.14 8.13 5.02
N GLY A 260 10.12 8.57 6.29
CA GLY A 260 8.91 8.89 7.03
C GLY A 260 8.10 10.02 6.40
N LEU A 261 8.74 11.14 6.05
CA LEU A 261 8.07 12.30 5.44
C LEU A 261 7.56 12.00 4.04
N THR A 262 8.42 11.43 3.18
CA THR A 262 8.04 11.14 1.78
C THR A 262 6.91 10.13 1.75
N PHE A 263 7.04 9.04 2.50
CA PHE A 263 6.05 7.97 2.48
C PHE A 263 4.77 8.37 3.20
N GLY A 264 4.85 9.10 4.32
CA GLY A 264 3.70 9.69 5.00
C GLY A 264 2.90 10.59 4.06
N TYR A 265 3.56 11.47 3.31
CA TYR A 265 2.88 12.29 2.29
C TYR A 265 2.27 11.45 1.17
N CYS A 266 3.00 10.47 0.63
CA CYS A 266 2.48 9.59 -0.42
C CYS A 266 1.21 8.86 0.03
N TYR A 267 1.21 8.34 1.26
CA TYR A 267 0.04 7.68 1.84
C TYR A 267 -1.13 8.64 2.07
N VAL A 268 -0.87 9.86 2.54
CA VAL A 268 -1.90 10.90 2.63
C VAL A 268 -2.50 11.18 1.25
N ALA A 269 -1.67 11.38 0.24
CA ALA A 269 -2.10 11.64 -1.13
C ALA A 269 -2.90 10.45 -1.71
N TRP A 270 -2.45 9.22 -1.46
CA TRP A 270 -3.14 8.01 -1.85
C TRP A 270 -4.52 7.90 -1.19
N TYR A 271 -4.61 8.06 0.13
CA TYR A 271 -5.87 7.98 0.87
C TYR A 271 -6.83 9.11 0.51
N LYS A 272 -6.34 10.33 0.28
CA LYS A 272 -7.17 11.45 -0.20
C LYS A 272 -7.73 11.22 -1.60
N SER A 273 -7.04 10.45 -2.45
CA SER A 273 -7.53 10.16 -3.79
C SER A 273 -8.76 9.25 -3.78
N PHE A 274 -8.90 8.34 -2.81
CA PHE A 274 -9.94 7.31 -2.83
C PHE A 274 -11.37 7.88 -2.73
N PRO A 275 -11.70 8.81 -1.82
CA PRO A 275 -13.03 9.43 -1.79
C PRO A 275 -13.32 10.31 -3.02
N LEU A 276 -12.30 10.83 -3.70
CA LEU A 276 -12.44 11.81 -4.78
C LEU A 276 -12.65 11.16 -6.15
N ILE A 277 -11.93 10.08 -6.44
CA ILE A 277 -11.96 9.40 -7.75
C ILE A 277 -12.26 7.91 -7.65
N GLY A 278 -12.44 7.39 -6.44
CA GLY A 278 -12.64 5.96 -6.17
C GLY A 278 -11.31 5.22 -6.01
N VAL A 279 -11.34 4.19 -5.17
CA VAL A 279 -10.16 3.35 -4.86
C VAL A 279 -9.51 2.81 -6.14
N GLY A 280 -10.28 2.18 -7.03
CA GLY A 280 -9.71 1.60 -8.25
C GLY A 280 -8.96 2.60 -9.14
N ARG A 281 -9.51 3.79 -9.36
CA ARG A 281 -8.83 4.83 -10.17
C ARG A 281 -7.61 5.40 -9.45
N GLY A 282 -7.73 5.66 -8.14
CA GLY A 282 -6.60 6.10 -7.32
C GLY A 282 -5.45 5.10 -7.35
N GLN A 283 -5.76 3.80 -7.24
CA GLN A 283 -4.80 2.69 -7.36
C GLN A 283 -4.16 2.63 -8.75
N ALA A 284 -4.95 2.74 -9.82
CA ALA A 284 -4.44 2.69 -11.19
C ALA A 284 -3.40 3.78 -11.46
N ILE A 285 -3.70 5.02 -11.06
CA ILE A 285 -2.78 6.15 -11.23
C ILE A 285 -1.57 5.98 -10.30
N ALA A 286 -1.80 5.59 -9.04
CA ALA A 286 -0.72 5.37 -8.09
C ALA A 286 0.28 4.33 -8.60
N SER A 287 -0.16 3.28 -9.30
CA SER A 287 0.71 2.25 -9.89
C SER A 287 1.79 2.79 -10.85
N LEU A 288 1.66 4.03 -11.33
CA LEU A 288 2.75 4.73 -12.03
C LEU A 288 4.01 4.90 -11.16
N TYR A 289 3.92 4.70 -9.84
CA TYR A 289 5.10 4.72 -8.95
C TYR A 289 6.16 3.72 -9.38
N GLY A 290 5.79 2.57 -9.96
CA GLY A 290 6.75 1.55 -10.37
C GLY A 290 7.70 2.08 -11.46
N PRO A 291 7.18 2.55 -12.61
CA PRO A 291 8.01 3.24 -13.61
C PRO A 291 8.78 4.44 -13.05
N PHE A 292 8.17 5.28 -12.20
CA PHE A 292 8.89 6.39 -11.57
C PHE A 292 10.02 5.91 -10.66
N ALA A 293 9.83 4.83 -9.91
CA ALA A 293 10.87 4.22 -9.09
C ALA A 293 12.05 3.78 -9.94
N LEU A 294 11.82 3.15 -11.08
CA LEU A 294 12.90 2.79 -12.00
C LEU A 294 13.69 4.01 -12.47
N VAL A 295 13.01 5.11 -12.80
CA VAL A 295 13.66 6.38 -13.19
C VAL A 295 14.49 6.94 -12.04
N TRP A 296 13.89 7.08 -10.85
CA TRP A 296 14.58 7.62 -9.68
C TRP A 296 15.78 6.77 -9.29
N LEU A 297 15.63 5.45 -9.24
CA LEU A 297 16.72 4.54 -8.96
C LEU A 297 17.84 4.71 -10.00
N THR A 298 17.52 4.75 -11.29
CA THR A 298 18.54 4.99 -12.34
C THR A 298 19.30 6.30 -12.14
N VAL A 299 18.57 7.38 -11.83
CA VAL A 299 19.17 8.72 -11.64
C VAL A 299 20.12 8.74 -10.44
N PHE A 300 19.75 8.09 -9.34
CA PHE A 300 20.52 8.15 -8.08
C PHE A 300 21.59 7.07 -7.95
N THR A 301 21.38 5.88 -8.53
CA THR A 301 22.37 4.79 -8.49
C THR A 301 23.28 4.77 -9.72
N LEU A 302 22.90 5.45 -10.79
CA LEU A 302 23.54 5.38 -12.12
C LEU A 302 23.56 3.95 -12.70
N VAL A 303 22.71 3.06 -12.19
CA VAL A 303 22.56 1.67 -12.65
C VAL A 303 21.26 1.52 -13.42
N THR A 304 21.36 1.08 -14.67
CA THR A 304 20.19 0.82 -15.52
C THR A 304 19.46 -0.44 -15.05
N PRO A 305 18.14 -0.36 -14.77
CA PRO A 305 17.33 -1.52 -14.44
C PRO A 305 17.31 -2.54 -15.58
N SER A 306 17.19 -3.81 -15.22
CA SER A 306 17.04 -4.88 -16.19
C SER A 306 15.84 -4.64 -17.10
N TRP A 307 15.98 -4.92 -18.40
CA TRP A 307 14.92 -4.66 -19.39
C TRP A 307 13.61 -5.37 -19.06
N GLN A 308 13.66 -6.51 -18.38
CA GLN A 308 12.50 -7.26 -17.92
C GLN A 308 11.68 -6.49 -16.88
N PHE A 309 12.32 -5.73 -16.00
CA PHE A 309 11.63 -4.88 -15.02
C PHE A 309 10.96 -3.68 -15.71
N ILE A 310 11.61 -3.12 -16.74
CA ILE A 310 11.03 -2.03 -17.55
C ILE A 310 9.80 -2.53 -18.30
N VAL A 311 9.95 -3.58 -19.10
CA VAL A 311 8.86 -4.12 -19.92
C VAL A 311 7.74 -4.69 -19.04
N GLY A 312 8.08 -5.51 -18.05
CA GLY A 312 7.10 -6.10 -17.14
C GLY A 312 6.35 -5.07 -16.31
N GLY A 313 7.04 -4.04 -15.81
CA GLY A 313 6.43 -2.93 -15.08
C GLY A 313 5.47 -2.12 -15.95
N LEU A 314 5.84 -1.79 -17.19
CA LEU A 314 4.96 -1.10 -18.13
C LEU A 314 3.72 -1.93 -18.48
N ILE A 315 3.88 -3.23 -18.73
CA ILE A 315 2.76 -4.15 -18.97
C ILE A 315 1.82 -4.18 -17.76
N ALA A 316 2.37 -4.30 -16.54
CA ALA A 316 1.57 -4.32 -15.32
C ALA A 316 0.78 -3.03 -15.10
N VAL A 317 1.40 -1.86 -15.35
CA VAL A 317 0.72 -0.56 -15.31
C VAL A 317 -0.41 -0.50 -16.34
N VAL A 318 -0.15 -0.87 -17.60
CA VAL A 318 -1.19 -0.89 -18.65
C VAL A 318 -2.35 -1.80 -18.24
N GLY A 319 -2.07 -2.98 -17.70
CA GLY A 319 -3.09 -3.88 -17.18
C GLY A 319 -3.90 -3.30 -16.02
N SER A 320 -3.25 -2.56 -15.11
CA SER A 320 -3.90 -1.83 -14.01
C SER A 320 -4.86 -0.74 -14.51
N PHE A 321 -4.46 0.02 -15.54
CA PHE A 321 -5.36 0.95 -16.21
C PHE A 321 -6.54 0.22 -16.83
N ILE A 322 -6.32 -0.81 -17.64
CA ILE A 322 -7.41 -1.59 -18.26
C ILE A 322 -8.39 -2.11 -17.20
N LEU A 323 -7.90 -2.62 -16.08
CA LEU A 323 -8.71 -3.14 -14.97
C LEU A 323 -9.61 -2.08 -14.33
N PHE A 324 -9.13 -0.83 -14.19
CA PHE A 324 -9.81 0.21 -13.41
C PHE A 324 -10.40 1.37 -14.23
N THR A 325 -10.14 1.46 -15.53
CA THR A 325 -10.71 2.48 -16.43
C THR A 325 -12.08 2.11 -16.99
N GLU A 326 -12.76 1.10 -16.45
CA GLU A 326 -14.12 0.78 -16.84
C GLU A 326 -15.05 1.98 -16.60
N LYS A 327 -15.89 2.30 -17.59
CA LYS A 327 -16.93 3.32 -17.48
C LYS A 327 -17.99 2.80 -16.51
N ARG A 328 -17.74 2.95 -15.21
CA ARG A 328 -18.80 2.88 -14.20
C ARG A 328 -19.63 4.14 -14.39
N ASP A 329 -20.68 4.05 -15.21
CA ASP A 329 -21.75 5.05 -15.22
C ASP A 329 -22.21 5.21 -13.76
N VAL A 330 -21.92 6.37 -13.19
CA VAL A 330 -22.49 6.91 -11.96
C VAL A 330 -22.60 5.90 -10.81
N LEU A 331 -21.47 5.62 -10.13
CA LEU A 331 -21.49 5.08 -8.76
C LEU A 331 -21.89 6.15 -7.72
N GLU A 332 -23.02 6.82 -7.98
CA GLU A 332 -23.87 7.38 -6.92
C GLU A 332 -25.04 6.41 -6.69
N VAL A 333 -24.74 5.13 -6.48
CA VAL A 333 -25.67 4.27 -5.74
C VAL A 333 -24.85 3.68 -4.61
N ILE A 334 -24.93 4.38 -3.49
CA ILE A 334 -24.79 3.90 -2.10
C ILE A 334 -24.36 2.44 -2.09
N ARG A 335 -23.08 2.18 -1.76
CA ARG A 335 -22.59 0.85 -1.39
C ARG A 335 -23.62 0.25 -0.44
N ALA A 336 -24.43 -0.67 -0.93
CA ALA A 336 -25.58 -1.19 -0.21
C ALA A 336 -25.06 -1.75 1.12
N VAL A 337 -25.48 -1.13 2.22
CA VAL A 337 -25.39 -1.75 3.53
C VAL A 337 -26.19 -3.04 3.42
N PRO A 338 -25.67 -4.21 3.83
CA PRO A 338 -26.45 -5.44 3.82
C PRO A 338 -27.74 -5.18 4.59
N SER A 339 -28.87 -5.17 3.90
CA SER A 339 -30.17 -5.02 4.53
C SER A 339 -30.36 -6.20 5.46
N GLY A 340 -30.44 -5.90 6.76
CA GLY A 340 -30.86 -6.87 7.75
C GLY A 340 -32.18 -7.47 7.30
N ARG A 341 -32.19 -8.80 7.19
CA ARG A 341 -33.33 -9.71 6.99
C ARG A 341 -34.67 -9.03 7.33
N ALA A 342 -35.36 -8.52 6.31
CA ALA A 342 -36.71 -8.01 6.47
C ALA A 342 -37.61 -9.18 6.91
N ARG A 343 -38.07 -9.14 8.16
CA ARG A 343 -39.17 -10.00 8.60
C ARG A 343 -40.43 -9.49 7.90
N THR A 344 -40.97 -10.32 7.03
CA THR A 344 -42.27 -10.14 6.39
C THR A 344 -43.33 -9.99 7.49
N ILE A 345 -43.91 -8.80 7.63
CA ILE A 345 -45.16 -8.63 8.35
C ILE A 345 -46.25 -8.99 7.33
N GLN A 346 -46.92 -10.12 7.56
CA GLN A 346 -48.13 -10.50 6.84
C GLN A 346 -49.24 -9.52 7.23
N GLU A 347 -49.66 -8.66 6.30
CA GLU A 347 -50.93 -7.95 6.41
C GLU A 347 -52.09 -8.90 6.08
N HIS A 348 -53.01 -9.04 7.02
CA HIS A 348 -54.25 -9.80 6.86
C HIS A 348 -55.26 -8.93 6.08
N PRO A 349 -55.94 -9.41 5.02
CA PRO A 349 -56.91 -8.59 4.31
C PRO A 349 -58.18 -8.41 5.16
N SER A 350 -58.51 -7.16 5.46
CA SER A 350 -59.82 -6.76 5.96
C SER A 350 -60.88 -6.97 4.88
N SER A 351 -61.78 -7.92 5.09
CA SER A 351 -63.01 -8.07 4.32
C SER A 351 -63.97 -6.92 4.61
N GLN A 352 -64.42 -6.26 3.55
CA GLN A 352 -65.47 -5.25 3.57
C GLN A 352 -66.89 -5.86 3.70
N VAL A 353 -67.76 -5.15 4.43
CA VAL A 353 -69.22 -5.03 4.23
C VAL A 353 -70.11 -6.20 4.70
N ARG A 354 -70.66 -6.10 5.92
CA ARG A 354 -72.06 -5.67 6.18
C ARG A 354 -72.28 -5.38 7.66
#